data_AF-A0A9E4RG41-F1
#
_entry.id   AF-A0A9E4RG41-F1
#
_cell.length_a   1.000
_cell.length_b   1.000
_cell.length_c   1.000
_cell.angle_alpha   90.00
_cell.angle_beta   90.00
_cell.angle_gamma   90.00
#
_symmetry.space_group_name_H-M   'P 1'
#
loop_
_entity.id
_entity.type
_entity.pdbx_description
1 polymer ?
#
loop_
_entity_poly.entity_id
_entity_poly.type
_entity_poly.pdbx_seq_one_letter_code
_entity_poly.pdbx_strand_id
1 'polypeptide(L)'
;MDPVRLLGMEATYSHTKLGVVLAATATYVASVLVLHGAVGSPILMLVTIPVLLASWSFGVRAALIVAALAFPMNMFLATAVVGDSLREWMGAGGLLGTLVLLATGVVVGRLRALGARVKQELSEREVMQSALRESEECYRALFESAPMGIAITEAGGIIVQTNSALERIL
;
A
#
# COMPACT_ATOMS: atom_id res chain seq x y z
N MET A 1 10.15 21.71 11.92
CA MET A 1 9.50 20.39 12.07
C MET A 1 10.51 19.44 12.69
N ASP A 2 10.15 18.78 13.79
CA ASP A 2 11.08 18.10 14.70
C ASP A 2 11.42 16.67 14.22
N PRO A 3 12.70 16.32 13.96
CA PRO A 3 13.09 15.00 13.46
C PRO A 3 12.86 13.86 14.47
N VAL A 4 12.71 14.17 15.76
CA VAL A 4 12.50 13.18 16.83
C VAL A 4 11.06 12.64 16.85
N ARG A 5 10.06 13.42 16.38
CA ARG A 5 8.67 12.97 16.33
C ARG A 5 8.40 11.94 15.23
N LEU A 6 9.17 11.95 14.15
CA LEU A 6 8.99 11.01 13.03
C LEU A 6 9.43 9.58 13.41
N LEU A 7 10.51 9.44 14.17
CA LEU A 7 11.03 8.14 14.64
C LEU A 7 10.07 7.42 15.61
N GLY A 8 9.36 8.16 16.47
CA GLY A 8 8.37 7.59 17.39
C GLY A 8 7.12 7.05 16.70
N MET A 9 6.71 7.68 15.58
CA MET A 9 5.56 7.23 14.79
C MET A 9 5.87 5.96 13.98
N GLU A 10 7.08 5.84 13.42
CA GLU A 10 7.48 4.63 12.67
C GLU A 10 7.61 3.38 13.56
N ALA A 11 8.12 3.53 14.79
CA ALA A 11 8.23 2.42 15.74
C ALA A 11 6.85 1.92 16.20
N THR A 12 5.91 2.82 16.51
CA THR A 12 4.55 2.47 16.92
C THR A 12 3.76 1.80 15.78
N TYR A 13 4.06 2.16 14.52
CA TYR A 13 3.45 1.57 13.33
C TYR A 13 3.89 0.12 13.04
N SER A 14 5.07 -0.29 13.52
CA SER A 14 5.60 -1.64 13.35
C SER A 14 4.97 -2.64 14.34
N HIS A 15 4.82 -2.22 15.60
CA HIS A 15 4.25 -3.05 16.67
C HIS A 15 2.76 -3.38 16.47
N THR A 16 1.98 -2.41 15.97
CA THR A 16 0.55 -2.63 15.66
C THR A 16 0.36 -3.62 14.50
N LYS A 17 1.19 -3.54 13.46
CA LYS A 17 1.19 -4.50 12.34
C LYS A 17 1.61 -5.91 12.75
N LEU A 18 2.65 -6.04 13.57
CA LEU A 18 3.05 -7.33 14.15
C LEU A 18 1.94 -7.93 15.01
N GLY A 19 1.26 -7.10 15.81
CA GLY A 19 0.12 -7.52 16.61
C GLY A 19 -1.04 -8.08 15.77
N VAL A 20 -1.40 -7.41 14.66
CA VAL A 20 -2.44 -7.89 13.73
C VAL A 20 -2.03 -9.21 13.06
N VAL A 21 -0.77 -9.35 12.66
CA VAL A 21 -0.27 -10.59 12.05
C VAL A 21 -0.30 -11.73 13.07
N LEU A 22 0.19 -11.51 14.29
CA LEU A 22 0.19 -12.51 15.36
C LEU A 22 -1.24 -12.91 15.76
N ALA A 23 -2.15 -11.94 15.89
CA ALA A 23 -3.56 -12.20 16.17
C ALA A 23 -4.22 -13.00 15.04
N ALA A 24 -4.00 -12.62 13.77
CA ALA A 24 -4.53 -13.36 12.63
C ALA A 24 -3.98 -14.80 12.57
N THR A 25 -2.69 -15.01 12.88
CA THR A 25 -2.11 -16.36 12.97
C THR A 25 -2.66 -17.17 14.14
N ALA A 26 -2.91 -16.53 15.30
CA ALA A 26 -3.49 -17.19 16.45
C ALA A 26 -4.96 -17.57 16.21
N THR A 27 -5.74 -16.68 15.58
CA THR A 27 -7.11 -16.97 15.15
C THR A 27 -7.14 -18.08 14.12
N TYR A 28 -6.19 -18.12 13.19
CA TYR A 28 -6.03 -19.23 12.23
C TYR A 28 -5.79 -20.57 12.94
N VAL A 29 -4.80 -20.64 13.85
CA VAL A 29 -4.50 -21.85 14.61
C VAL A 29 -5.73 -22.31 15.40
N ALA A 30 -6.45 -21.36 16.03
CA ALA A 30 -7.68 -21.66 16.76
C ALA A 30 -8.81 -22.16 15.84
N SER A 31 -9.02 -21.54 14.68
CA SER A 31 -10.04 -21.98 13.71
C SER A 31 -9.73 -23.39 13.18
N VAL A 32 -8.47 -23.71 12.88
CA VAL A 32 -8.06 -25.05 12.43
C VAL A 32 -8.27 -26.10 13.53
N LEU A 33 -7.91 -25.80 14.78
CA LEU A 33 -8.13 -26.68 15.92
C LEU A 33 -9.63 -26.96 16.18
N VAL A 34 -10.48 -25.95 15.99
CA VAL A 34 -11.94 -26.06 16.23
C VAL A 34 -12.66 -26.78 15.07
N LEU A 35 -12.26 -26.55 13.81
CA LEU A 35 -12.93 -27.14 12.64
C LEU A 35 -12.53 -28.61 12.40
N HIS A 36 -11.43 -29.09 12.99
CA HIS A 36 -10.93 -30.46 12.84
C HIS A 36 -11.95 -31.53 13.26
N GLY A 37 -12.90 -31.21 14.14
CA GLY A 37 -13.95 -32.14 14.57
C GLY A 37 -15.08 -32.37 13.57
N ALA A 38 -15.22 -31.54 12.53
CA ALA A 38 -16.45 -31.51 11.70
C ALA A 38 -16.25 -31.80 10.21
N VAL A 39 -15.04 -31.66 9.66
CA VAL A 39 -14.81 -31.72 8.21
C VAL A 39 -13.58 -32.58 7.90
N GLY A 40 -13.81 -33.78 7.37
CA GLY A 40 -12.75 -34.60 6.76
C GLY A 40 -12.07 -33.85 5.63
N SER A 41 -10.74 -33.99 5.54
CA SER A 41 -9.79 -33.38 4.58
C SER A 41 -10.40 -33.07 3.19
N PRO A 42 -10.17 -31.89 2.56
CA PRO A 42 -8.85 -31.27 2.43
C PRO A 42 -8.73 -29.80 2.92
N ILE A 43 -7.68 -29.60 3.71
CA ILE A 43 -7.22 -28.39 4.42
C ILE A 43 -6.72 -27.27 3.47
N LEU A 44 -6.92 -27.40 2.15
CA LEU A 44 -6.28 -26.56 1.13
C LEU A 44 -6.89 -25.16 0.94
N MET A 45 -8.07 -24.85 1.49
CA MET A 45 -8.77 -23.61 1.13
C MET A 45 -8.55 -22.39 2.07
N LEU A 46 -7.84 -22.52 3.20
CA LEU A 46 -7.84 -21.46 4.23
C LEU A 46 -6.46 -20.92 4.64
N VAL A 47 -5.45 -20.98 3.75
CA VAL A 47 -4.06 -20.50 4.02
C VAL A 47 -3.78 -19.11 3.40
N THR A 48 -4.65 -18.65 2.50
CA THR A 48 -4.41 -17.40 1.74
C THR A 48 -4.55 -16.13 2.59
N ILE A 49 -5.47 -16.07 3.55
CA ILE A 49 -5.82 -14.82 4.25
C ILE A 49 -4.66 -14.30 5.14
N PRO A 50 -4.00 -15.10 6.00
CA PRO A 50 -2.92 -14.60 6.84
C PRO A 50 -1.67 -14.21 6.03
N VAL A 51 -1.39 -14.92 4.95
CA VAL A 51 -0.26 -14.62 4.06
C VAL A 51 -0.52 -13.35 3.27
N LEU A 52 -1.76 -13.15 2.79
CA LEU A 52 -2.18 -11.90 2.17
C LEU A 52 -2.03 -10.74 3.15
N LEU A 53 -2.42 -10.90 4.42
CA LEU A 53 -2.27 -9.88 5.47
C LEU A 53 -0.80 -9.58 5.80
N ALA A 54 0.04 -10.61 5.96
CA ALA A 54 1.47 -10.43 6.23
C ALA A 54 2.20 -9.79 5.04
N SER A 55 1.86 -10.22 3.82
CA SER A 55 2.35 -9.65 2.56
C SER A 55 1.90 -8.19 2.41
N TRP A 56 0.66 -7.88 2.78
CA TRP A 56 0.14 -6.51 2.79
C TRP A 56 0.88 -5.62 3.77
N SER A 57 1.41 -6.16 4.87
CA SER A 57 2.00 -5.38 5.96
C SER A 57 3.48 -5.05 5.73
N PHE A 58 4.28 -6.01 5.26
CA PHE A 58 5.74 -5.93 5.26
C PHE A 58 6.40 -6.07 3.87
N GLY A 59 5.60 -6.20 2.81
CA GLY A 59 6.09 -6.26 1.43
C GLY A 59 6.69 -7.62 1.03
N VAL A 60 7.28 -7.68 -0.16
CA VAL A 60 7.69 -8.95 -0.82
C VAL A 60 8.67 -9.78 0.02
N ARG A 61 9.62 -9.13 0.71
CA ARG A 61 10.64 -9.84 1.52
C ARG A 61 10.01 -10.62 2.68
N ALA A 62 9.04 -10.03 3.37
CA ALA A 62 8.31 -10.71 4.42
C ALA A 62 7.38 -11.79 3.88
N ALA A 63 6.76 -11.57 2.72
CA ALA A 63 5.94 -12.59 2.07
C ALA A 63 6.75 -13.86 1.74
N LEU A 64 7.99 -13.69 1.27
CA LEU A 64 8.91 -14.81 1.03
C LEU A 64 9.29 -15.55 2.31
N ILE A 65 9.59 -14.83 3.39
CA ILE A 65 9.95 -15.42 4.69
C ILE A 65 8.76 -16.20 5.27
N VAL A 66 7.56 -15.62 5.26
CA VAL A 66 6.33 -16.26 5.76
C VAL A 66 5.99 -17.49 4.92
N ALA A 67 6.11 -17.41 3.60
CA ALA A 67 5.86 -18.55 2.72
C ALA A 67 6.91 -19.67 2.90
N ALA A 68 8.17 -19.33 3.12
CA ALA A 68 9.22 -20.29 3.43
C ALA A 68 8.99 -20.99 4.77
N LEU A 69 8.51 -20.28 5.79
CA LEU A 69 8.15 -20.82 7.10
C LEU A 69 6.83 -21.61 7.08
N ALA A 70 5.93 -21.31 6.15
CA ALA A 70 4.64 -21.99 6.04
C ALA A 70 4.80 -23.48 5.68
N PHE A 71 5.82 -23.86 4.90
CA PHE A 71 6.07 -25.26 4.54
C PHE A 71 6.41 -26.15 5.75
N PRO A 72 7.45 -25.86 6.56
CA PRO A 72 7.77 -26.67 7.74
C PRO A 72 6.66 -26.58 8.80
N MET A 73 6.00 -25.43 8.94
CA MET A 73 4.88 -25.27 9.86
C MET A 73 3.69 -26.16 9.48
N ASN A 74 3.30 -26.17 8.21
CA ASN A 74 2.19 -26.99 7.74
C ASN A 74 2.55 -28.48 7.75
N MET A 75 3.81 -28.83 7.47
CA MET A 75 4.29 -30.20 7.60
C MET A 75 4.20 -30.67 9.06
N PHE A 76 4.61 -29.83 10.01
CA PHE A 76 4.52 -30.14 11.45
C PHE A 76 3.06 -30.31 11.90
N LEU A 77 2.17 -29.40 11.51
CA LEU A 77 0.73 -29.51 11.82
C LEU A 77 0.12 -30.79 11.24
N ALA A 78 0.44 -31.13 9.99
CA ALA A 78 -0.06 -32.34 9.35
C ALA A 78 0.41 -33.61 10.08
N THR A 79 1.68 -33.68 10.47
CA THR A 79 2.22 -34.87 11.14
C THR A 79 1.86 -34.96 12.62
N ALA A 80 1.87 -33.84 13.35
CA ALA A 80 1.75 -33.83 14.81
C ALA A 80 0.29 -33.69 15.29
N VAL A 81 -0.57 -33.04 14.50
CA VAL A 81 -1.97 -32.79 14.88
C VAL A 81 -2.93 -33.69 14.11
N VAL A 82 -2.73 -33.85 12.80
CA VAL A 82 -3.65 -34.61 11.94
C VAL A 82 -3.24 -36.10 11.86
N GLY A 83 -1.97 -36.42 12.08
CA GLY A 83 -1.46 -37.79 11.96
C GLY A 83 -1.33 -38.27 10.51
N ASP A 84 -1.43 -37.36 9.55
CA ASP A 84 -1.31 -37.65 8.12
C ASP A 84 0.14 -38.04 7.77
N SER A 85 0.27 -38.95 6.81
CA SER A 85 1.57 -39.44 6.38
C SER A 85 2.23 -38.50 5.35
N LEU A 86 3.57 -38.41 5.37
CA LEU A 86 4.39 -37.59 4.44
C LEU A 86 4.03 -37.78 2.95
N ARG A 87 3.53 -38.97 2.59
CA ARG A 87 3.14 -39.34 1.23
C ARG A 87 1.79 -38.77 0.81
N GLU A 88 0.82 -38.66 1.71
CA GLU A 88 -0.46 -37.98 1.47
C GLU A 88 -0.24 -36.46 1.31
N TRP A 89 0.70 -35.90 2.08
CA TRP A 89 1.07 -34.49 1.97
C TRP A 89 1.79 -34.16 0.66
N MET A 90 2.64 -35.08 0.17
CA MET A 90 3.25 -34.97 -1.17
C MET A 90 2.22 -35.17 -2.30
N GLY A 91 1.15 -35.93 -2.09
CA GLY A 91 0.10 -36.18 -3.09
C GLY A 91 -1.00 -35.11 -3.16
N ALA A 92 -1.37 -34.51 -2.02
CA ALA A 92 -2.50 -33.58 -1.91
C ALA A 92 -2.17 -32.11 -2.21
N GLY A 93 -0.93 -31.79 -2.62
CA GLY A 93 -0.61 -30.42 -3.06
C GLY A 93 0.13 -29.55 -2.04
N GLY A 94 0.88 -30.13 -1.09
CA GLY A 94 1.72 -29.35 -0.16
C GLY A 94 2.74 -28.44 -0.87
N LEU A 95 3.50 -28.99 -1.83
CA LEU A 95 4.48 -28.21 -2.63
C LEU A 95 3.82 -27.17 -3.54
N LEU A 96 2.75 -27.55 -4.24
CA LEU A 96 2.00 -26.64 -5.11
C LEU A 96 1.36 -25.51 -4.30
N GLY A 97 0.83 -25.80 -3.11
CA GLY A 97 0.28 -24.81 -2.18
C GLY A 97 1.32 -23.78 -1.76
N THR A 98 2.55 -24.21 -1.42
CA THR A 98 3.65 -23.28 -1.09
C THR A 98 4.06 -22.43 -2.28
N LEU A 99 4.10 -23.00 -3.49
CA LEU A 99 4.40 -22.25 -4.71
C LEU A 99 3.32 -21.19 -5.02
N VAL A 100 2.04 -21.53 -4.86
CA VAL A 100 0.94 -20.58 -5.00
C VAL A 100 1.01 -19.48 -3.95
N LEU A 101 1.40 -19.83 -2.71
CA LEU A 101 1.61 -18.87 -1.62
C LEU A 101 2.73 -17.87 -1.96
N LEU A 102 3.86 -18.38 -2.45
CA LEU A 102 5.00 -17.57 -2.88
C LEU A 102 4.58 -16.62 -4.02
N ALA A 103 3.90 -17.15 -5.04
CA ALA A 103 3.41 -16.36 -6.17
C ALA A 103 2.43 -15.26 -5.72
N THR A 104 1.48 -15.61 -4.86
CA THR A 104 0.49 -14.65 -4.32
C THR A 104 1.17 -13.56 -3.50
N GLY A 105 2.12 -13.93 -2.63
CA GLY A 105 2.89 -12.98 -1.84
C GLY A 105 3.68 -11.99 -2.72
N VAL A 106 4.33 -12.48 -3.78
CA VAL A 106 5.06 -11.63 -4.73
C VAL A 106 4.12 -10.68 -5.48
N VAL A 107 2.99 -11.18 -6.00
CA VAL A 107 2.01 -10.36 -6.75
C VAL A 107 1.44 -9.25 -5.87
N VAL A 108 0.97 -9.58 -4.65
CA VAL A 108 0.41 -8.58 -3.72
C VAL A 108 1.47 -7.56 -3.29
N GLY A 109 2.70 -8.00 -3.00
CA GLY A 109 3.78 -7.11 -2.64
C GLY A 109 4.17 -6.15 -3.77
N ARG A 110 4.13 -6.60 -5.02
CA ARG A 110 4.37 -5.76 -6.21
C ARG A 110 3.23 -4.77 -6.45
N LEU A 111 1.98 -5.18 -6.31
CA LEU A 111 0.81 -4.31 -6.45
C LEU A 111 0.84 -3.16 -5.42
N ARG A 112 1.17 -3.44 -4.16
CA ARG A 112 1.30 -2.40 -3.13
C ARG A 112 2.41 -1.40 -3.47
N ALA A 113 3.56 -1.88 -3.96
CA ALA A 113 4.67 -1.00 -4.32
C ALA A 113 4.31 -0.07 -5.48
N LEU A 114 3.57 -0.55 -6.48
CA LEU A 114 3.06 0.27 -7.57
C LEU A 114 2.03 1.29 -7.07
N GLY A 115 1.07 0.87 -6.24
CA GLY A 115 0.06 1.76 -5.67
C GLY A 115 0.67 2.88 -4.82
N ALA A 116 1.72 2.58 -4.05
CA ALA A 116 2.44 3.59 -3.27
C ALA A 116 3.12 4.63 -4.16
N ARG A 117 3.76 4.21 -5.26
CA ARG A 117 4.41 5.12 -6.23
C ARG A 117 3.39 6.03 -6.92
N VAL A 118 2.30 5.46 -7.42
CA VAL A 118 1.24 6.24 -8.08
C VAL A 118 0.63 7.25 -7.11
N LYS A 119 0.37 6.85 -5.86
CA LYS A 119 -0.16 7.76 -4.85
C LYS A 119 0.81 8.89 -4.51
N GLN A 120 2.10 8.60 -4.43
CA GLN A 120 3.12 9.61 -4.22
C GLN A 120 3.18 10.60 -5.39
N GLU A 121 3.21 10.10 -6.62
CA GLU A 121 3.24 10.93 -7.83
C GLU A 121 1.98 11.82 -7.94
N LEU A 122 0.80 11.28 -7.59
CA LEU A 122 -0.42 12.08 -7.52
C LEU A 122 -0.31 13.19 -6.46
N SER A 123 0.16 12.86 -5.26
CA SER A 123 0.29 13.85 -4.18
C SER A 123 1.27 14.96 -4.54
N GLU A 124 2.40 14.62 -5.17
CA GLU A 124 3.38 15.61 -5.64
C GLU A 124 2.76 16.51 -6.73
N ARG A 125 2.00 15.92 -7.65
CA ARG A 125 1.30 16.66 -8.70
C ARG A 125 0.23 17.60 -8.14
N GLU A 126 -0.57 17.14 -7.19
CA GLU A 126 -1.60 17.95 -6.53
C GLU A 126 -1.00 19.16 -5.81
N VAL A 127 0.12 18.97 -5.10
CA VAL A 127 0.82 20.07 -4.43
C VAL A 127 1.35 21.08 -5.44
N MET A 128 1.98 20.63 -6.54
CA MET A 128 2.46 21.53 -7.58
C MET A 128 1.32 22.31 -8.27
N GLN A 129 0.20 21.64 -8.56
CA GLN A 129 -0.96 22.30 -9.17
C GLN A 129 -1.61 23.30 -8.21
N SER A 130 -1.71 22.97 -6.92
CA SER A 130 -2.23 23.90 -5.91
C SER A 130 -1.34 25.14 -5.77
N ALA A 131 -0.03 24.96 -5.71
CA ALA A 131 0.91 26.07 -5.63
C ALA A 131 0.88 26.95 -6.88
N LEU A 132 0.75 26.36 -8.07
CA LEU A 132 0.59 27.11 -9.32
C LEU A 132 -0.70 27.93 -9.31
N ARG A 133 -1.82 27.31 -8.93
CA ARG A 133 -3.12 27.98 -8.88
C ARG A 133 -3.14 29.13 -7.87
N GLU A 134 -2.55 28.94 -6.69
CA GLU A 134 -2.43 30.00 -5.68
C GLU A 134 -1.58 31.17 -6.19
N SER A 135 -0.48 30.87 -6.88
CA SER A 135 0.36 31.90 -7.51
C SER A 135 -0.37 32.64 -8.64
N GLU A 136 -1.15 31.94 -9.47
CA GLU A 136 -1.95 32.55 -10.55
C GLU A 136 -3.08 33.41 -9.99
N GLU A 137 -3.77 32.95 -8.94
CA GLU A 137 -4.82 33.72 -8.27
C GLU A 137 -4.25 34.96 -7.59
N CYS A 138 -3.10 34.83 -6.91
CA CYS A 138 -2.37 35.96 -6.32
C CYS A 138 -1.90 36.95 -7.40
N TYR A 139 -1.31 36.46 -8.48
CA TYR A 139 -0.91 37.29 -9.62
C TYR A 139 -2.10 38.04 -10.22
N ARG A 140 -3.21 37.34 -10.49
CA ARG A 140 -4.41 37.94 -11.05
C ARG A 140 -5.01 38.97 -10.10
N ALA A 141 -5.06 38.68 -8.79
CA ALA A 141 -5.54 39.62 -7.80
C ALA A 141 -4.67 40.90 -7.75
N LEU A 142 -3.34 40.76 -7.74
CA LEU A 142 -2.42 41.90 -7.75
C LEU A 142 -2.50 42.71 -9.06
N PHE A 143 -2.57 42.02 -10.20
CA PHE A 143 -2.67 42.65 -11.51
C PHE A 143 -3.97 43.45 -11.68
N GLU A 144 -5.11 42.87 -11.28
CA GLU A 144 -6.43 43.51 -11.39
C GLU A 144 -6.67 44.60 -10.35
N SER A 145 -6.14 44.43 -9.13
CA SER A 145 -6.31 45.42 -8.05
C SER A 145 -5.33 46.59 -8.15
N ALA A 146 -4.33 46.53 -9.05
CA ALA A 146 -3.38 47.60 -9.23
C ALA A 146 -4.09 48.92 -9.61
N PRO A 147 -3.77 50.05 -8.93
CA PRO A 147 -4.43 51.33 -9.19
C PRO A 147 -3.96 51.98 -10.51
N MET A 148 -2.88 51.49 -11.10
CA MET A 148 -2.36 51.94 -12.40
C MET A 148 -2.78 51.00 -13.51
N GLY A 149 -2.99 51.55 -14.72
CA GLY A 149 -3.22 50.75 -15.92
C GLY A 149 -1.95 49.95 -16.28
N ILE A 150 -2.06 48.63 -16.38
CA ILE A 150 -0.98 47.73 -16.76
C ILE A 150 -1.36 47.04 -18.07
N ALA A 151 -0.44 47.05 -19.05
CA ALA A 151 -0.53 46.29 -20.28
C ALA A 151 0.72 45.42 -20.45
N ILE A 152 0.52 44.13 -20.77
CA ILE A 152 1.58 43.20 -21.13
C ILE A 152 1.54 43.03 -22.64
N THR A 153 2.70 43.22 -23.30
CA THR A 153 2.83 43.16 -24.76
C THR A 153 3.88 42.15 -25.18
N GLU A 154 3.67 41.52 -26.33
CA GLU A 154 4.69 40.71 -27.00
C GLU A 154 5.74 41.61 -27.68
N ALA A 155 6.86 41.00 -28.10
CA ALA A 155 7.95 41.70 -28.78
C ALA A 155 7.52 42.47 -30.05
N GLY A 156 6.37 42.12 -30.65
CA GLY A 156 5.77 42.82 -31.79
C GLY A 156 4.82 43.97 -31.44
N GLY A 157 4.67 44.33 -30.15
CA GLY A 157 3.77 45.39 -29.70
C GLY A 157 2.29 45.00 -29.61
N ILE A 158 1.97 43.72 -29.80
CA ILE A 158 0.61 43.19 -29.64
C ILE A 158 0.32 43.05 -28.13
N ILE A 159 -0.80 43.62 -27.68
CA ILE A 159 -1.24 43.53 -26.28
C ILE A 159 -1.78 42.11 -26.02
N VAL A 160 -1.20 41.44 -25.03
CA VAL A 160 -1.56 40.08 -24.59
C VAL A 160 -2.53 40.13 -23.41
N GLN A 161 -2.35 41.09 -22.51
CA GLN A 161 -3.19 41.21 -21.31
C GLN A 161 -3.22 42.66 -20.81
N THR A 162 -4.37 43.08 -20.30
CA THR A 162 -4.59 44.39 -19.68
C THR A 162 -5.35 44.22 -18.37
N ASN A 163 -5.14 45.11 -17.40
CA ASN A 163 -5.91 45.09 -16.16
C ASN A 163 -7.14 46.01 -16.22
N SER A 164 -8.07 45.80 -15.30
CA SER A 164 -9.30 46.60 -15.17
C SER A 164 -9.05 48.11 -15.01
N ALA A 165 -7.91 48.52 -14.45
CA ALA A 165 -7.57 49.94 -14.32
C ALA A 165 -7.29 50.59 -15.68
N LEU A 166 -6.59 49.90 -16.59
CA LEU A 166 -6.34 50.38 -17.94
C LEU A 166 -7.63 50.46 -18.76
N GLU A 167 -8.51 49.47 -18.62
CA GLU A 167 -9.83 49.47 -19.29
C GLU A 167 -10.72 50.64 -18.87
N ARG A 168 -10.56 51.16 -17.65
CA ARG A 168 -11.29 52.34 -17.17
C ARG A 168 -10.68 53.68 -17.64
N ILE A 169 -9.44 53.66 -18.10
CA ILE A 169 -8.72 54.87 -18.56
C ILE A 169 -8.91 55.08 -20.07
N LEU A 170 -9.08 54.00 -20.83
CA LEU A 170 -9.39 54.00 -22.27
C LEU A 170 -10.86 54.37 -22.53
#